data_AF-A0A0C9YAG0-F1
#
_entry.id   AF-A0A0C9YAG0-F1
#
_cell.length_a   1.000
_cell.length_b   1.000
_cell.length_c   1.000
_cell.angle_alpha   90.00
_cell.angle_beta   90.00
_cell.angle_gamma   90.00
#
_symmetry.space_group_name_H-M   'P 1'
#
loop_
_entity.id
_entity.type
_entity.pdbx_description
1 polymer ?
#
loop_
_entity_poly.entity_id
_entity_poly.type
_entity_poly.pdbx_seq_one_letter_code
_entity_poly.pdbx_strand_id
1 'polypeptide(L)' 'MASSEEEVVEIGELIQKGINGARADDTKGMKGAIIDWITPKGQSLSPHIPHNVKLGRGFNHEHTGALLCPAGLDWTNIQ' A
#
# COMPACT_ATOMS: atom_id res chain seq x y z
N MET A 1 -34.42 14.69 -24.03
CA MET A 1 -33.40 13.91 -24.75
C MET A 1 -32.80 12.96 -23.76
N ALA A 2 -32.89 11.65 -24.00
CA ALA A 2 -32.21 10.65 -23.16
C ALA A 2 -30.77 10.53 -23.67
N SER A 3 -29.82 10.46 -22.74
CA SER A 3 -28.41 10.16 -23.04
C SER A 3 -28.30 8.77 -23.69
N SER A 4 -27.37 8.59 -24.63
CA SER A 4 -27.18 7.29 -25.26
C SER A 4 -26.52 6.31 -24.31
N GLU A 5 -26.69 5.00 -24.54
CA GLU A 5 -26.09 3.97 -23.69
C GLU A 5 -24.56 4.07 -23.69
N GLU A 6 -23.97 4.41 -24.84
CA GLU A 6 -22.54 4.63 -25.00
C GLU A 6 -22.02 5.79 -24.15
N GLU A 7 -22.77 6.90 -24.11
CA GLU A 7 -22.42 8.08 -23.30
C GLU A 7 -22.44 7.74 -21.80
N VAL A 8 -23.42 6.94 -21.35
CA VAL A 8 -23.49 6.48 -19.95
C VAL A 8 -22.30 5.57 -19.60
N VAL A 9 -21.92 4.67 -20.50
CA VAL A 9 -20.75 3.79 -20.31
C VAL A 9 -19.47 4.60 -20.24
N GLU A 10 -19.27 5.56 -21.16
CA GLU A 10 -18.07 6.42 -21.19
C GLU A 10 -17.93 7.23 -19.88
N ILE A 11 -19.03 7.81 -19.39
CA ILE A 11 -19.03 8.52 -18.10
C ILE A 11 -18.66 7.57 -16.96
N GLY A 12 -19.18 6.35 -16.96
CA GLY A 12 -18.85 5.32 -15.96
C GLY A 12 -17.36 4.98 -15.94
N GLU A 13 -16.75 4.82 -17.11
CA GLU A 13 -15.30 4.55 -17.24
C GLU A 13 -14.44 5.72 -16.72
N LEU A 14 -14.84 6.96 -17.03
CA LEU A 14 -14.14 8.15 -16.54
C LEU A 14 -14.21 8.27 -15.01
N ILE A 15 -15.37 7.99 -14.41
CA ILE A 15 -15.52 7.95 -12.96
C ILE A 15 -14.63 6.87 -12.35
N GLN A 16 -14.65 5.66 -12.91
CA GLN A 16 -13.83 4.55 -12.41
C GLN A 16 -12.33 4.85 -12.52
N LYS A 17 -11.91 5.52 -13.60
CA LYS A 17 -10.53 6.00 -13.76
C LYS A 17 -10.16 7.04 -12.70
N GLY A 18 -11.04 7.99 -12.41
CA GLY A 18 -10.86 8.98 -11.34
C GLY A 18 -10.71 8.32 -9.96
N ILE A 19 -11.59 7.37 -9.64
CA ILE A 19 -11.53 6.59 -8.39
C ILE A 19 -10.20 5.84 -8.28
N ASN A 20 -9.77 5.18 -9.35
CA ASN A 20 -8.50 4.45 -9.37
C ASN A 20 -7.31 5.41 -9.20
N GLY A 21 -7.36 6.59 -9.81
CA GLY A 21 -6.34 7.63 -9.66
C GLY A 21 -6.21 8.12 -8.22
N ALA A 22 -7.33 8.50 -7.59
CA ALA A 22 -7.34 8.97 -6.20
C ALA A 22 -6.77 7.93 -5.23
N ARG A 23 -7.17 6.66 -5.35
CA ARG A 23 -6.62 5.56 -4.54
C ARG A 23 -5.12 5.34 -4.78
N ALA A 24 -4.66 5.49 -6.01
CA ALA A 24 -3.25 5.37 -6.34
C ALA A 24 -2.43 6.49 -5.70
N ASP A 25 -2.94 7.72 -5.69
CA ASP A 25 -2.30 8.87 -5.07
C ASP A 25 -2.24 8.76 -3.54
N ASP A 26 -3.33 8.35 -2.90
CA ASP A 26 -3.36 8.09 -1.45
C ASP A 26 -2.29 7.07 -1.05
N THR A 27 -2.27 5.93 -1.75
CA THR A 27 -1.26 4.90 -1.47
C THR A 27 0.15 5.33 -1.86
N LYS A 28 0.33 6.26 -2.81
CA LYS A 28 1.65 6.81 -3.15
C LYS A 28 2.19 7.70 -2.03
N GLY A 29 1.37 8.58 -1.46
CA GLY A 29 1.75 9.45 -0.35
C GLY A 29 2.03 8.68 0.95
N MET A 30 1.23 7.66 1.24
CA MET A 30 1.36 6.91 2.50
C MET A 30 2.60 6.02 2.58
N LYS A 31 3.15 5.53 1.46
CA LYS A 31 4.28 4.58 1.47
C LYS A 31 5.49 5.09 2.25
N GLY A 32 5.83 6.37 2.09
CA GLY A 32 6.97 6.98 2.77
C GLY A 32 6.68 7.20 4.25
N ALA A 33 5.52 7.81 4.55
CA ALA A 33 5.09 8.07 5.92
C ALA A 33 5.04 6.80 6.78
N ILE A 34 4.62 5.67 6.21
CA ILE A 34 4.63 4.38 6.92
C ILE A 34 6.05 3.93 7.24
N ILE A 35 7.00 4.07 6.31
CA ILE A 35 8.40 3.70 6.58
C ILE A 35 9.00 4.57 7.66
N ASP A 36 8.76 5.88 7.62
CA ASP A 36 9.22 6.79 8.67
C ASP A 36 8.61 6.45 10.02
N TRP A 37 7.32 6.07 10.04
CA TRP A 37 6.61 5.70 11.27
C TRP A 37 7.14 4.39 11.89
N ILE A 38 7.43 3.37 11.08
CA ILE A 38 7.90 2.07 11.59
C ILE A 38 9.41 2.02 11.83
N THR A 39 10.19 2.98 11.30
CA THR A 39 11.65 3.01 11.46
C THR A 39 12.00 3.55 12.85
N PRO A 40 12.75 2.82 13.70
CA PRO A 40 13.15 3.31 15.00
C PRO A 40 14.02 4.58 14.90
N LYS A 41 13.83 5.52 15.83
CA LYS A 41 14.55 6.79 15.83
C LYS A 41 16.07 6.58 15.84
N GLY A 42 16.76 7.21 14.90
CA GLY A 42 18.22 7.12 14.77
C GLY A 42 18.73 5.77 14.23
N GLN A 43 17.83 4.90 13.77
CA GLN A 43 18.19 3.61 13.16
C GLN A 43 17.65 3.52 11.73
N SER A 44 18.04 2.45 11.04
CA SER A 44 17.51 2.08 9.73
C SER A 44 16.96 0.66 9.79
N LEU A 45 15.91 0.39 9.01
CA LEU A 45 15.45 -0.98 8.78
C LEU A 45 16.54 -1.78 8.04
N SER A 46 16.67 -3.05 8.39
CA SER A 46 17.60 -3.99 7.76
C SER A 46 16.83 -5.20 7.25
N PRO A 47 16.81 -5.45 5.92
CA PRO A 47 17.40 -4.62 4.86
C PRO A 47 16.70 -3.25 4.70
N HIS A 48 17.40 -2.27 4.12
CA HIS A 48 16.81 -0.94 3.90
C HIS A 48 15.56 -1.04 3.00
N ILE A 49 14.45 -0.44 3.44
CA ILE A 49 13.22 -0.34 2.66
C ILE A 49 13.13 1.06 2.03
N PRO A 50 13.19 1.19 0.69
CA PRO A 50 13.09 2.50 0.05
C PRO A 50 11.65 3.03 0.09
N HIS A 51 11.46 4.30 0.45
CA HIS A 51 10.16 4.94 0.67
C HIS A 51 9.19 4.91 -0.51
N ASN A 52 9.70 4.85 -1.75
CA ASN A 52 8.91 4.97 -2.98
C ASN A 52 8.57 3.63 -3.66
N VAL A 53 9.22 2.53 -3.28
CA VAL A 53 8.99 1.19 -3.88
C VAL A 53 8.25 0.28 -2.91
N LYS A 54 7.39 -0.60 -3.44
CA LYS A 54 6.71 -1.63 -2.63
C LYS A 54 7.56 -2.89 -2.41
N LEU A 55 8.63 -3.04 -3.19
CA LEU A 55 9.49 -4.22 -3.16
C LEU A 55 10.21 -4.33 -1.80
N GLY A 56 10.37 -5.55 -1.28
CA GLY A 56 11.03 -5.80 -0.01
C GLY A 56 10.21 -5.39 1.22
N ARG A 57 8.87 -5.28 1.09
CA ARG A 57 7.93 -4.97 2.17
C ARG A 57 7.00 -6.14 2.45
N GLY A 58 6.21 -6.02 3.51
CA GLY A 58 5.23 -7.02 3.92
C GLY A 58 5.91 -8.26 4.49
N PHE A 59 5.42 -9.45 4.16
CA PHE A 59 5.98 -10.72 4.65
C PHE A 59 7.39 -11.04 4.14
N ASN A 60 7.90 -10.32 3.14
CA ASN A 60 9.25 -10.52 2.60
C ASN A 60 10.35 -9.77 3.40
N HIS A 61 9.99 -9.14 4.51
CA HIS A 61 10.92 -8.40 5.35
C HIS A 61 10.52 -8.57 6.82
N GLU A 62 11.46 -9.00 7.66
CA GLU A 62 11.24 -9.33 9.08
C GLU A 62 10.40 -8.28 9.83
N HIS A 63 10.85 -7.02 9.82
CA HIS A 63 10.15 -5.94 10.53
C HIS A 63 8.70 -5.72 10.06
N THR A 64 8.46 -5.64 8.75
CA THR A 64 7.09 -5.43 8.24
C THR A 64 6.24 -6.69 8.27
N GLY A 65 6.85 -7.87 8.22
CA GLY A 65 6.16 -9.16 8.33
C GLY A 65 5.63 -9.37 9.74
N ALA A 66 6.45 -9.09 10.75
CA ALA A 66 6.06 -9.13 12.15
C ALA A 66 4.84 -8.23 12.45
N LEU A 67 4.82 -7.02 11.87
CA LEU A 67 3.68 -6.08 12.02
C LEU A 67 2.38 -6.56 11.35
N LEU A 68 2.48 -7.42 10.34
CA LEU A 68 1.35 -8.00 9.63
C LEU A 68 0.95 -9.39 10.16
N CYS A 69 1.67 -9.91 11.15
CA CYS A 69 1.40 -11.21 11.72
C CYS A 69 -0.02 -11.23 12.36
N PRO A 70 -0.87 -12.21 12.02
CA PRO A 70 -2.20 -12.33 12.64
C PRO A 70 -2.15 -12.41 14.16
N ALA A 71 -3.10 -11.76 14.82
CA ALA A 71 -3.27 -11.86 16.27
C ALA A 71 -3.65 -13.31 16.65
N GLY A 72 -2.69 -14.05 17.18
CA GLY A 72 -2.82 -15.48 17.49
C GLY A 72 -1.72 -16.34 16.89
N LEU A 73 -0.89 -15.77 16.01
CA LEU A 73 0.34 -16.37 15.54
C LEU A 73 1.54 -15.63 16.14
N ASP A 74 2.60 -16.38 16.42
CA ASP A 74 3.89 -15.83 16.81
C ASP A 74 4.78 -15.77 15.58
N TRP A 75 5.12 -14.56 15.14
CA TRP A 75 6.02 -14.34 14.00
C TRP A 75 7.38 -15.03 14.19
N THR A 76 7.85 -15.13 15.43
CA THR A 76 9.15 -15.74 15.75
C THR A 76 9.10 -17.25 15.85
N ASN A 77 7.91 -17.85 15.83
CA ASN A 77 7.72 -19.29 15.88
C ASN A 77 7.86 -19.89 14.47
N ILE A 78 9.11 -20.04 14.04
CA ILE A 78 9.49 -20.71 12.79
C ILE A 78 9.51 -22.23 13.09
N GLN A 79 8.40 -22.92 12.79
CA GLN A 79 8.38 -24.39 12.74
C GLN A 79 8.87 -24.91 11.39
#